data_AF-Q2LZ79-F1
#
_entry.id   AF-Q2LZ79-F1
#
_cell.length_a   1.000
_cell.length_b   1.000
_cell.length_c   1.000
_cell.angle_alpha   90.00
_cell.angle_beta   90.00
_cell.angle_gamma   90.00
#
_symmetry.space_group_name_H-M   'P 1'
#
loop_
_entity.id
_entity.type
_entity.pdbx_description
1 polymer ?
#
loop_
_entity_poly.entity_id
_entity_poly.type
_entity_poly.pdbx_seq_one_letter_code
_entity_poly.pdbx_strand_id
1 'polypeptide(L)'
;MSQVTARVLNSGMRLPPLPTIRELVKLYKLQAMKQLSQNFLMDERLTDKIVKSAGRIDPRDIVLEVGPGPGGITRSILRRQPQRLILVEKDRRFGETLQLLRECASPLDMQVDIYYDDILRFNIEQHIPDTTQRIHLIGNLPFSISTRLLINWYADLAARRGAFRRNDTCMTLTFQKEVAERICAPVGSEQRCRLSVMSQIWTEPVMKFIIPGKAFVPKPQVDVGVVKLIPLKQPKTQLPFSLVERVVRHIFSMRQKYCRRGYGTLLPPDSREETTQTLFQRADVRDTLRSFELSVPQCLRLADAYAEYIKEHPEVEAYDYRGPKNPDVSGAAAASS
;
A
#
# COMPACT_ATOMS: atom_id res chain seq x y z
N MET A 1 -23.09 25.77 -13.68
CA MET A 1 -23.57 25.79 -12.28
C MET A 1 -24.74 26.75 -12.19
N SER A 2 -25.87 26.34 -11.64
CA SER A 2 -26.99 27.27 -11.41
C SER A 2 -26.66 28.17 -10.21
N GLN A 3 -27.27 29.36 -10.14
CA GLN A 3 -27.10 30.26 -9.00
C GLN A 3 -27.50 29.61 -7.66
N VAL A 4 -28.34 28.58 -7.70
CA VAL A 4 -28.73 27.79 -6.52
C VAL A 4 -27.56 26.96 -6.01
N THR A 5 -26.83 26.24 -6.89
CA THR A 5 -25.67 25.44 -6.48
C THR A 5 -24.55 26.29 -5.89
N ALA A 6 -24.32 27.49 -6.44
CA ALA A 6 -23.33 28.44 -5.91
C ALA A 6 -23.76 29.03 -4.54
N ARG A 7 -25.06 29.30 -4.34
CA ARG A 7 -25.61 29.73 -3.04
C ARG A 7 -25.57 28.61 -1.99
N VAL A 8 -25.75 27.35 -2.39
CA VAL A 8 -25.66 26.18 -1.51
C VAL A 8 -24.22 25.92 -1.08
N LEU A 9 -23.23 26.09 -1.97
CA LEU A 9 -21.82 25.98 -1.56
C LEU A 9 -21.40 27.10 -0.57
N ASN A 10 -22.01 28.28 -0.68
CA ASN A 10 -21.77 29.40 0.24
C ASN A 10 -22.59 29.32 1.55
N SER A 11 -23.58 28.44 1.65
CA SER A 11 -24.44 28.36 2.85
C SER A 11 -23.76 27.67 4.04
N GLY A 12 -22.52 27.19 3.88
CA GLY A 12 -21.74 26.62 4.97
C GLY A 12 -22.43 25.40 5.61
N MET A 13 -23.28 24.69 4.85
CA MET A 13 -24.00 23.53 5.33
C MET A 13 -23.01 22.52 5.91
N ARG A 14 -23.17 22.26 7.20
CA ARG A 14 -22.40 21.26 7.94
C ARG A 14 -23.15 19.95 7.91
N LEU A 15 -22.43 18.85 8.13
CA LEU A 15 -23.08 17.58 8.45
C LEU A 15 -24.08 17.79 9.60
N PRO A 16 -25.27 17.18 9.55
CA PRO A 16 -26.19 17.19 10.67
C PRO A 16 -25.52 16.62 11.93
N PRO A 17 -26.07 16.87 13.14
CA PRO A 17 -25.57 16.23 14.34
C PRO A 17 -25.61 14.71 14.18
N LEU A 18 -24.43 14.08 14.23
CA LEU A 18 -24.29 12.64 14.09
C LEU A 18 -24.08 12.00 15.48
N PRO A 19 -24.67 10.83 15.76
CA PRO A 19 -24.30 10.03 16.92
C PRO A 19 -22.80 9.77 16.92
N THR A 20 -22.19 9.70 18.10
CA THR A 20 -20.77 9.37 18.23
C THR A 20 -20.50 7.95 17.72
N ILE A 21 -19.25 7.69 17.30
CA ILE A 21 -18.86 6.35 16.84
C ILE A 21 -19.10 5.31 17.94
N ARG A 22 -18.89 5.68 19.21
CA ARG A 22 -19.13 4.80 20.37
C ARG A 22 -20.62 4.46 20.53
N GLU A 23 -21.52 5.42 20.29
CA GLU A 23 -22.96 5.17 20.31
C GLU A 23 -23.37 4.26 19.16
N LEU A 24 -22.88 4.47 17.94
CA LEU A 24 -23.16 3.58 16.81
C LEU A 24 -22.67 2.16 17.06
N VAL A 25 -21.45 2.01 17.55
CA VAL A 25 -20.88 0.70 17.89
C VAL A 25 -21.72 -0.01 18.96
N LYS A 26 -22.23 0.72 19.94
CA LYS A 26 -23.11 0.18 20.99
C LYS A 26 -24.51 -0.18 20.43
N LEU A 27 -25.11 0.73 19.67
CA LEU A 27 -26.46 0.61 19.11
C LEU A 27 -26.57 -0.61 18.19
N TYR A 28 -25.59 -0.79 17.30
CA TYR A 28 -25.53 -1.91 16.37
C TYR A 28 -24.77 -3.13 16.93
N LYS A 29 -24.43 -3.12 18.22
CA LYS A 29 -23.70 -4.21 18.92
C LYS A 29 -22.45 -4.66 18.17
N LEU A 30 -21.74 -3.71 17.58
CA LEU A 30 -20.55 -3.96 16.78
C LEU A 30 -19.37 -4.27 17.70
N GLN A 31 -18.61 -5.30 17.34
CA GLN A 31 -17.37 -5.66 18.00
C GLN A 31 -16.32 -5.97 16.94
N ALA A 32 -15.09 -5.56 17.21
CA ALA A 32 -13.97 -5.88 16.33
C ALA A 32 -13.73 -7.38 16.29
N MET A 33 -13.61 -7.92 15.09
CA MET A 33 -13.32 -9.34 14.90
C MET A 33 -11.82 -9.56 14.84
N LYS A 34 -11.31 -10.44 15.71
CA LYS A 34 -9.90 -10.89 15.67
C LYS A 34 -9.54 -11.49 14.31
N GLN A 35 -10.46 -12.25 13.71
CA GLN A 35 -10.27 -12.87 12.39
C GLN A 35 -10.05 -11.85 11.26
N LEU A 36 -10.66 -10.65 11.38
CA LEU A 36 -10.49 -9.55 10.43
C LEU A 36 -9.35 -8.59 10.83
N SER A 37 -8.65 -8.85 11.94
CA SER A 37 -7.60 -7.98 12.49
C SER A 37 -8.05 -6.52 12.63
N GLN A 38 -9.29 -6.32 13.11
CA GLN A 38 -9.91 -5.00 13.22
C GLN A 38 -9.46 -4.24 14.48
N ASN A 39 -9.14 -2.97 14.30
CA ASN A 39 -8.85 -2.00 15.36
C ASN A 39 -9.47 -0.65 14.97
N PHE A 40 -10.50 -0.20 15.67
CA PHE A 40 -11.24 1.02 15.32
C PHE A 40 -10.65 2.24 16.02
N LEU A 41 -10.43 3.31 15.25
CA LEU A 41 -10.04 4.61 15.77
C LEU A 41 -11.30 5.43 16.08
N MET A 42 -11.55 5.68 17.37
CA MET A 42 -12.79 6.31 17.84
C MET A 42 -12.64 7.80 18.14
N ASP A 43 -11.39 8.30 18.21
CA ASP A 43 -11.08 9.70 18.50
C ASP A 43 -11.10 10.53 17.20
N GLU A 44 -12.08 11.42 17.11
CA GLU A 44 -12.27 12.28 15.93
C GLU A 44 -11.09 13.22 15.67
N ARG A 45 -10.33 13.62 16.69
CA ARG A 45 -9.15 14.47 16.49
C ARG A 45 -8.07 13.73 15.72
N LEU A 46 -7.96 12.42 15.95
CA LEU A 46 -6.99 11.57 15.26
C LEU A 46 -7.47 11.24 13.84
N THR A 47 -8.75 10.97 13.62
CA THR A 47 -9.29 10.76 12.26
C THR A 47 -9.20 12.04 11.42
N ASP A 48 -9.49 13.21 12.00
CA ASP A 48 -9.32 14.51 11.34
C ASP A 48 -7.85 14.77 10.99
N LYS A 49 -6.92 14.36 11.86
CA LYS A 49 -5.47 14.47 11.62
C LYS A 49 -4.98 13.53 10.51
N ILE A 50 -5.55 12.33 10.39
CA ILE A 50 -5.30 11.41 9.26
C ILE A 50 -5.77 12.08 7.96
N VAL A 51 -7.02 12.54 7.90
CA VAL A 51 -7.57 13.16 6.68
C VAL A 51 -6.82 14.45 6.33
N LYS A 52 -6.44 15.28 7.31
CA LYS A 52 -5.57 16.45 7.09
C LYS A 52 -4.23 16.07 6.48
N SER A 53 -3.70 14.89 6.80
CA SER A 53 -2.41 14.41 6.29
C SER A 53 -2.48 13.96 4.83
N ALA A 54 -3.66 13.61 4.31
CA ALA A 54 -3.87 13.39 2.88
C ALA A 54 -3.63 14.67 2.06
N GLY A 55 -3.74 15.83 2.69
CA GLY A 55 -3.56 17.15 2.08
C GLY A 55 -4.91 17.82 1.88
N ARG A 56 -4.95 18.78 0.95
CA ARG A 56 -6.19 19.44 0.56
C ARG A 56 -7.01 18.49 -0.31
N ILE A 57 -8.23 18.22 0.12
CA ILE A 57 -9.26 17.51 -0.64
C ILE A 57 -10.20 18.60 -1.16
N ASP A 58 -10.25 18.77 -2.47
CA ASP A 58 -11.08 19.78 -3.12
C ASP A 58 -12.50 19.23 -3.40
N PRO A 59 -13.53 20.09 -3.53
CA PRO A 59 -14.91 19.66 -3.81
C PRO A 59 -15.13 18.88 -5.11
N ARG A 60 -14.13 18.82 -5.99
CA ARG A 60 -14.13 18.04 -7.23
C ARG A 60 -13.37 16.71 -7.12
N ASP A 61 -12.72 16.46 -5.99
CA ASP A 61 -11.88 15.29 -5.79
C ASP A 61 -12.73 14.07 -5.44
N ILE A 62 -12.18 12.90 -5.73
CA ILE A 62 -12.70 11.61 -5.29
C ILE A 62 -11.85 11.15 -4.11
N VAL A 63 -12.49 10.61 -3.09
CA VAL A 63 -11.80 9.91 -2.00
C VAL A 63 -12.19 8.44 -2.02
N LEU A 64 -11.21 7.56 -2.10
CA LEU A 64 -11.38 6.11 -1.93
C LEU A 64 -10.95 5.76 -0.51
N GLU A 65 -11.91 5.45 0.36
CA GLU A 65 -11.65 4.96 1.71
C GLU A 65 -11.69 3.43 1.74
N VAL A 66 -10.59 2.82 2.15
CA VAL A 66 -10.47 1.37 2.32
C VAL A 66 -10.57 1.00 3.79
N GLY A 67 -11.53 0.13 4.12
CA GLY A 67 -11.80 -0.31 5.48
C GLY A 67 -12.33 0.82 6.38
N PRO A 68 -13.47 1.46 6.03
CA PRO A 68 -14.07 2.52 6.86
C PRO A 68 -14.50 2.04 8.26
N GLY A 69 -14.76 0.74 8.43
CA GLY A 69 -15.26 0.18 9.68
C GLY A 69 -16.53 0.91 10.15
N PRO A 70 -16.61 1.39 11.40
CA PRO A 70 -17.77 2.13 11.90
C PRO A 70 -17.88 3.58 11.38
N GLY A 71 -17.04 3.98 10.41
CA GLY A 71 -17.13 5.27 9.72
C GLY A 71 -16.42 6.43 10.42
N GLY A 72 -15.39 6.14 11.21
CA GLY A 72 -14.63 7.19 11.92
C GLY A 72 -13.87 8.12 10.99
N ILE A 73 -13.08 7.55 10.08
CA ILE A 73 -12.36 8.33 9.05
C ILE A 73 -13.35 8.87 8.00
N THR A 74 -14.37 8.09 7.63
CA THR A 74 -15.48 8.53 6.75
C THR A 74 -16.07 9.87 7.16
N ARG A 75 -16.38 10.07 8.45
CA ARG A 75 -16.90 11.35 8.97
C ARG A 75 -15.94 12.51 8.73
N SER A 76 -14.65 12.29 9.02
CA SER A 76 -13.61 13.29 8.78
C SER A 76 -13.42 13.60 7.30
N ILE A 77 -13.64 12.62 6.40
CA ILE A 77 -13.62 12.83 4.95
C ILE A 77 -14.83 13.64 4.49
N LEU A 78 -16.05 13.29 4.94
CA LEU A 78 -17.27 14.02 4.58
C LEU A 78 -17.21 15.50 4.97
N ARG A 79 -16.53 15.85 6.08
CA ARG A 79 -16.27 17.24 6.47
C ARG A 79 -15.39 18.01 5.47
N ARG A 80 -14.66 17.31 4.60
CA ARG A 80 -13.89 17.91 3.50
C ARG A 80 -14.70 18.12 2.22
N GLN A 81 -15.92 17.58 2.18
CA GLN A 81 -16.84 17.71 1.07
C GLN A 81 -16.25 17.33 -0.30
N PRO A 82 -15.61 16.15 -0.46
CA PRO A 82 -15.23 15.69 -1.79
C PRO A 82 -16.47 15.50 -2.67
N GLN A 83 -16.32 15.54 -3.99
CA GLN A 83 -17.44 15.29 -4.90
C GLN A 83 -18.02 13.90 -4.68
N ARG A 84 -17.12 12.93 -4.49
CA ARG A 84 -17.45 11.52 -4.36
C ARG A 84 -16.58 10.84 -3.32
N LEU A 85 -17.21 10.10 -2.43
CA LEU A 85 -16.57 9.21 -1.46
C LEU A 85 -16.95 7.78 -1.78
N ILE A 86 -15.95 6.95 -2.03
CA ILE A 86 -16.11 5.52 -2.31
C ILE A 86 -15.59 4.74 -1.12
N LEU A 87 -16.45 3.94 -0.52
CA LEU A 87 -16.16 3.13 0.65
C LEU A 87 -16.05 1.67 0.24
N VAL A 88 -14.92 1.03 0.51
CA VAL A 88 -14.73 -0.42 0.30
C VAL A 88 -14.55 -1.08 1.65
N GLU A 89 -15.56 -1.83 2.09
CA GLU A 89 -15.61 -2.48 3.40
C GLU A 89 -15.87 -3.98 3.26
N LYS A 90 -15.04 -4.82 3.85
CA LYS A 90 -15.23 -6.28 3.79
C LYS A 90 -16.31 -6.74 4.77
N ASP A 91 -16.47 -6.06 5.89
CA ASP A 91 -17.38 -6.42 6.97
C ASP A 91 -18.75 -5.75 6.83
N ARG A 92 -19.72 -6.52 6.36
CA ARG A 92 -21.10 -6.06 6.11
C ARG A 92 -21.83 -5.56 7.36
N ARG A 93 -21.36 -5.89 8.57
CA ARG A 93 -22.01 -5.46 9.83
C ARG A 93 -22.01 -3.94 9.99
N PHE A 94 -21.09 -3.23 9.35
CA PHE A 94 -21.05 -1.76 9.36
C PHE A 94 -22.09 -1.11 8.46
N GLY A 95 -22.89 -1.89 7.73
CA GLY A 95 -23.71 -1.34 6.66
C GLY A 95 -24.69 -0.26 7.11
N GLU A 96 -25.37 -0.46 8.24
CA GLU A 96 -26.25 0.55 8.83
C GLU A 96 -25.50 1.85 9.17
N THR A 97 -24.30 1.74 9.76
CA THR A 97 -23.50 2.91 10.13
C THR A 97 -23.00 3.68 8.91
N LEU A 98 -22.63 2.99 7.84
CA LEU A 98 -22.18 3.62 6.60
C LEU A 98 -23.35 4.19 5.81
N GLN A 99 -24.51 3.53 5.82
CA GLN A 99 -25.73 4.01 5.20
C GLN A 99 -26.22 5.30 5.84
N LEU A 100 -26.19 5.39 7.18
CA LEU A 100 -26.48 6.65 7.89
C LEU A 100 -25.55 7.78 7.45
N LEU A 101 -24.26 7.50 7.26
CA LEU A 101 -23.29 8.51 6.81
C LEU A 101 -23.53 8.95 5.36
N ARG A 102 -23.92 8.02 4.47
CA ARG A 102 -24.37 8.34 3.11
C ARG A 102 -25.59 9.25 3.14
N GLU A 103 -26.59 8.94 3.96
CA GLU A 103 -27.80 9.76 4.09
C GLU A 103 -27.49 11.17 4.59
N CYS A 104 -26.56 11.30 5.53
CA CYS A 104 -26.12 12.62 6.03
C CYS A 104 -25.30 13.42 5.01
N ALA A 105 -24.71 12.76 4.01
CA ALA A 105 -23.96 13.38 2.93
C ALA A 105 -24.86 13.86 1.77
N SER A 106 -26.03 13.23 1.60
CA SER A 106 -26.98 13.52 0.50
C SER A 106 -27.41 15.00 0.42
N PRO A 107 -27.78 15.69 1.52
CA PRO A 107 -28.13 17.12 1.48
C PRO A 107 -26.98 18.06 1.08
N LEU A 108 -25.74 17.55 1.02
CA LEU A 108 -24.53 18.31 0.67
C LEU A 108 -24.09 18.02 -0.77
N ASP A 109 -24.94 17.39 -1.60
CA ASP A 109 -24.66 16.99 -2.98
C ASP A 109 -23.40 16.11 -3.13
N MET A 110 -23.00 15.42 -2.05
CA MET A 110 -21.88 14.47 -2.07
C MET A 110 -22.38 13.07 -2.45
N GLN A 111 -21.74 12.45 -3.45
CA GLN A 111 -22.00 11.06 -3.77
C GLN A 111 -21.21 10.13 -2.83
N VAL A 112 -21.92 9.23 -2.11
CA VAL A 112 -21.27 8.22 -1.25
C VAL A 112 -21.62 6.82 -1.73
N ASP A 113 -20.66 6.13 -2.32
CA ASP A 113 -20.81 4.73 -2.76
C ASP A 113 -20.22 3.79 -1.71
N ILE A 114 -20.90 2.67 -1.46
CA ILE A 114 -20.49 1.67 -0.47
C ILE A 114 -20.46 0.33 -1.17
N TYR A 115 -19.28 -0.28 -1.20
CA TYR A 115 -19.04 -1.59 -1.77
C TYR A 115 -18.59 -2.55 -0.67
N TYR A 116 -19.32 -3.67 -0.56
CA TYR A 116 -18.97 -4.72 0.39
C TYR A 116 -18.09 -5.79 -0.26
N ASP A 117 -16.79 -5.55 -0.30
CA ASP A 117 -15.84 -6.39 -1.03
C ASP A 117 -14.46 -6.43 -0.36
N ASP A 118 -13.64 -7.40 -0.76
CA ASP A 118 -12.23 -7.46 -0.41
C ASP A 118 -11.43 -6.53 -1.33
N ILE A 119 -10.80 -5.51 -0.76
CA ILE A 119 -9.97 -4.56 -1.52
C ILE A 119 -8.86 -5.23 -2.34
N LEU A 120 -8.40 -6.43 -1.96
CA LEU A 120 -7.40 -7.19 -2.73
C LEU A 120 -7.93 -7.70 -4.07
N ARG A 121 -9.26 -7.73 -4.28
CA ARG A 121 -9.95 -8.20 -5.48
C ARG A 121 -10.84 -7.14 -6.13
N PHE A 122 -11.09 -6.05 -5.42
CA PHE A 122 -11.96 -4.96 -5.86
C PHE A 122 -11.42 -4.27 -7.12
N ASN A 123 -12.26 -4.16 -8.14
CA ASN A 123 -11.90 -3.51 -9.41
C ASN A 123 -12.10 -1.99 -9.32
N ILE A 124 -11.05 -1.27 -8.95
CA ILE A 124 -11.11 0.19 -8.81
C ILE A 124 -11.48 0.88 -10.14
N GLU A 125 -11.04 0.37 -11.29
CA GLU A 125 -11.26 1.01 -12.60
C GLU A 125 -12.72 0.98 -13.02
N GLN A 126 -13.41 -0.10 -12.71
CA GLN A 126 -14.84 -0.25 -12.97
C GLN A 126 -15.66 0.79 -12.19
N HIS A 127 -15.26 1.10 -10.96
CA HIS A 127 -16.00 2.02 -10.08
C HIS A 127 -15.55 3.47 -10.20
N ILE A 128 -14.32 3.69 -10.64
CA ILE A 128 -13.73 5.01 -10.94
C ILE A 128 -13.23 4.98 -12.38
N PRO A 129 -14.11 5.05 -13.40
CA PRO A 129 -13.68 5.04 -14.80
C PRO A 129 -13.03 6.37 -15.19
N ASP A 130 -13.56 7.48 -14.67
CA ASP A 130 -13.04 8.82 -14.93
C ASP A 130 -11.66 9.04 -14.30
N THR A 131 -10.76 9.63 -15.08
CA THR A 131 -9.38 9.97 -14.68
C THR A 131 -9.14 11.48 -14.64
N THR A 132 -10.16 12.31 -14.85
CA THR A 132 -10.03 13.78 -14.80
C THR A 132 -9.96 14.30 -13.36
N GLN A 133 -10.59 13.60 -12.42
CA GLN A 133 -10.65 13.96 -11.01
C GLN A 133 -9.46 13.41 -10.22
N ARG A 134 -8.92 14.21 -9.29
CA ARG A 134 -7.87 13.73 -8.39
C ARG A 134 -8.47 12.73 -7.41
N ILE A 135 -7.74 11.64 -7.17
CA ILE A 135 -8.15 10.59 -6.24
C ILE A 135 -7.24 10.65 -5.01
N HIS A 136 -7.84 10.61 -3.83
CA HIS A 136 -7.12 10.38 -2.56
C HIS A 136 -7.48 9.01 -2.04
N LEU A 137 -6.48 8.14 -1.88
CA LEU A 137 -6.69 6.85 -1.25
C LEU A 137 -6.38 6.97 0.24
N ILE A 138 -7.37 6.73 1.09
CA ILE A 138 -7.23 6.83 2.55
C ILE A 138 -7.66 5.50 3.16
N GLY A 139 -7.00 5.03 4.22
CA GLY A 139 -7.46 3.79 4.84
C GLY A 139 -6.81 3.49 6.18
N ASN A 140 -7.61 2.93 7.08
CA ASN A 140 -7.12 2.29 8.29
C ASN A 140 -7.11 0.77 8.08
N LEU A 141 -6.09 0.30 7.38
CA LEU A 141 -6.05 -1.07 6.87
C LEU A 141 -5.73 -2.07 7.99
N PRO A 142 -6.35 -3.27 7.98
CA PRO A 142 -5.90 -4.36 8.82
C PRO A 142 -4.43 -4.70 8.54
N PHE A 143 -3.64 -4.84 9.60
CA PHE A 143 -2.19 -5.02 9.47
C PHE A 143 -1.81 -6.26 8.65
N SER A 144 -2.61 -7.33 8.75
CA SER A 144 -2.44 -8.60 8.05
C SER A 144 -2.45 -8.48 6.52
N ILE A 145 -3.12 -7.47 5.95
CA ILE A 145 -3.19 -7.26 4.50
C ILE A 145 -2.40 -6.04 4.03
N SER A 146 -2.13 -5.09 4.92
CA SER A 146 -1.58 -3.77 4.59
C SER A 146 -0.32 -3.81 3.71
N THR A 147 0.66 -4.66 4.04
CA THR A 147 1.92 -4.75 3.29
C THR A 147 1.71 -5.36 1.91
N ARG A 148 0.88 -6.41 1.81
CA ARG A 148 0.56 -7.03 0.52
C ARG A 148 -0.18 -6.06 -0.39
N LEU A 149 -1.18 -5.36 0.15
CA LEU A 149 -1.96 -4.39 -0.60
C LEU A 149 -1.08 -3.23 -1.11
N LEU A 150 -0.15 -2.75 -0.28
CA LEU A 150 0.77 -1.70 -0.67
C LEU A 150 1.71 -2.12 -1.82
N ILE A 151 2.23 -3.36 -1.79
CA ILE A 151 3.02 -3.90 -2.90
C ILE A 151 2.19 -4.00 -4.19
N ASN A 152 0.94 -4.46 -4.11
CA ASN A 152 0.03 -4.49 -5.26
C ASN A 152 -0.19 -3.07 -5.83
N TRP A 153 -0.37 -2.07 -4.96
CA TRP A 153 -0.52 -0.68 -5.40
C TRP A 153 0.75 -0.10 -6.02
N TYR A 154 1.94 -0.52 -5.61
CA TYR A 154 3.16 -0.17 -6.35
C TYR A 154 3.20 -0.80 -7.74
N ALA A 155 2.71 -2.04 -7.90
CA ALA A 155 2.55 -2.64 -9.22
C ALA A 155 1.54 -1.86 -10.07
N ASP A 156 0.44 -1.41 -9.48
CA ASP A 156 -0.57 -0.61 -10.16
C ASP A 156 -0.04 0.79 -10.55
N LEU A 157 0.77 1.41 -9.69
CA LEU A 157 1.50 2.63 -9.98
C LEU A 157 2.46 2.46 -11.16
N ALA A 158 3.22 1.36 -11.17
CA ALA A 158 4.15 1.04 -12.25
C ALA A 158 3.42 0.82 -13.58
N ALA A 159 2.29 0.11 -13.55
CA ALA A 159 1.49 -0.21 -14.73
C ALA A 159 0.46 0.88 -15.11
N ARG A 160 0.39 1.99 -14.37
CA ARG A 160 -0.60 3.07 -14.56
C ARG A 160 -2.03 2.54 -14.65
N ARG A 161 -2.45 1.73 -13.67
CA ARG A 161 -3.80 1.14 -13.58
C ARG A 161 -4.46 1.39 -12.22
N GLY A 162 -5.71 0.97 -12.07
CA GLY A 162 -6.47 1.13 -10.83
C GLY A 162 -6.68 2.60 -10.49
N ALA A 163 -6.46 2.96 -9.22
CA ALA A 163 -6.50 4.36 -8.79
C ALA A 163 -5.35 5.22 -9.36
N PHE A 164 -4.34 4.59 -9.99
CA PHE A 164 -3.07 5.22 -10.36
C PHE A 164 -2.91 5.44 -11.88
N ARG A 165 -4.01 5.36 -12.64
CA ARG A 165 -4.07 5.89 -14.02
C ARG A 165 -3.66 7.36 -14.05
N ARG A 166 -3.99 8.10 -12.98
CA ARG A 166 -3.41 9.42 -12.68
C ARG A 166 -2.11 9.28 -11.91
N ASN A 167 -1.16 10.17 -12.19
CA ASN A 167 0.15 10.20 -11.52
C ASN A 167 0.19 11.02 -10.24
N ASP A 168 -0.93 11.56 -9.77
CA ASP A 168 -1.02 12.39 -8.55
C ASP A 168 -1.87 11.77 -7.44
N THR A 169 -2.32 10.52 -7.62
CA THR A 169 -3.11 9.77 -6.62
C THR A 169 -2.27 9.44 -5.39
N CYS A 170 -2.43 10.23 -4.33
CA CYS A 170 -1.74 9.99 -3.06
C CYS A 170 -2.44 8.91 -2.23
N MET A 171 -1.66 8.13 -1.48
CA MET A 171 -2.17 7.22 -0.45
C MET A 171 -1.87 7.78 0.94
N THR A 172 -2.83 7.74 1.86
CA THR A 172 -2.64 8.06 3.28
C THR A 172 -3.16 6.91 4.12
N LEU A 173 -2.23 6.11 4.63
CA LEU A 173 -2.51 4.79 5.16
C LEU A 173 -1.95 4.65 6.57
N THR A 174 -2.60 3.80 7.36
CA THR A 174 -2.08 3.38 8.65
C THR A 174 -1.35 2.04 8.54
N PHE A 175 -0.28 1.90 9.31
CA PHE A 175 0.47 0.66 9.46
C PHE A 175 0.86 0.47 10.91
N GLN A 176 1.24 -0.75 11.31
CA GLN A 176 2.02 -0.91 12.54
C GLN A 176 3.23 0.02 12.50
N LYS A 177 3.59 0.62 13.64
CA LYS A 177 4.70 1.58 13.73
C LYS A 177 5.97 1.07 13.04
N GLU A 178 6.38 -0.16 13.32
CA GLU A 178 7.56 -0.77 12.71
C GLU A 178 7.44 -0.87 11.17
N VAL A 179 6.27 -1.23 10.65
CA VAL A 179 6.04 -1.28 9.20
C VAL A 179 6.08 0.11 8.58
N ALA A 180 5.49 1.12 9.25
CA ALA A 180 5.57 2.51 8.81
C ALA A 180 7.02 3.02 8.79
N GLU A 181 7.82 2.69 9.81
CA GLU A 181 9.24 3.01 9.87
C GLU A 181 10.02 2.33 8.74
N ARG A 182 9.73 1.05 8.46
CA ARG A 182 10.30 0.31 7.33
C ARG A 182 9.95 0.95 5.99
N ILE A 183 8.71 1.40 5.77
CA ILE A 183 8.31 2.08 4.52
C ILE A 183 9.18 3.34 4.30
N CYS A 184 9.37 4.13 5.36
CA CYS A 184 10.09 5.40 5.29
C CYS A 184 11.61 5.29 5.51
N ALA A 185 12.15 4.09 5.74
CA ALA A 185 13.53 3.92 6.19
C ALA A 185 14.57 4.41 5.16
N PRO A 186 15.48 5.33 5.53
CA PRO A 186 16.56 5.79 4.66
C PRO A 186 17.65 4.72 4.52
N VAL A 187 18.59 4.95 3.60
CA VAL A 187 19.79 4.13 3.44
C VAL A 187 20.57 4.09 4.76
N GLY A 188 21.11 2.93 5.11
CA GLY A 188 21.84 2.70 6.36
C GLY A 188 20.97 2.42 7.58
N SER A 189 19.66 2.67 7.51
CA SER A 189 18.76 2.45 8.64
C SER A 189 18.64 0.97 9.02
N GLU A 190 18.52 0.69 10.32
CA GLU A 190 18.19 -0.63 10.83
C GLU A 190 16.84 -1.15 10.31
N GLN A 191 15.90 -0.26 10.01
CA GLN A 191 14.58 -0.60 9.47
C GLN A 191 14.58 -0.76 7.93
N ARG A 192 15.71 -0.49 7.26
CA ARG A 192 15.81 -0.58 5.79
C ARG A 192 15.54 -2.01 5.32
N CYS A 193 14.53 -2.22 4.48
CA CYS A 193 14.17 -3.53 3.96
C CYS A 193 13.65 -3.43 2.52
N ARG A 194 13.18 -4.57 1.98
CA ARG A 194 12.50 -4.62 0.68
C ARG A 194 11.43 -3.53 0.55
N LEU A 195 10.59 -3.37 1.56
CA LEU A 195 9.47 -2.43 1.53
C LEU A 195 9.93 -0.97 1.40
N SER A 196 11.06 -0.62 2.03
CA SER A 196 11.66 0.72 1.93
C SER A 196 12.09 1.03 0.50
N VAL A 197 12.78 0.08 -0.14
CA VAL A 197 13.25 0.23 -1.53
C VAL A 197 12.07 0.34 -2.48
N MET A 198 11.12 -0.60 -2.38
CA MET A 198 9.94 -0.60 -3.25
C MET A 198 9.14 0.70 -3.10
N SER A 199 8.92 1.17 -1.88
CA SER A 199 8.24 2.46 -1.64
C SER A 199 8.93 3.63 -2.33
N GLN A 200 10.25 3.70 -2.22
CA GLN A 200 11.04 4.83 -2.71
C GLN A 200 11.31 4.82 -4.22
N ILE A 201 10.95 3.75 -4.94
CA ILE A 201 11.07 3.68 -6.41
C ILE A 201 9.91 4.40 -7.10
N TRP A 202 8.68 4.23 -6.59
CA TRP A 202 7.47 4.80 -7.19
C TRP A 202 6.87 5.96 -6.40
N THR A 203 7.26 6.12 -5.13
CA THR A 203 6.70 7.15 -4.26
C THR A 203 7.77 7.86 -3.43
N GLU A 204 7.41 9.01 -2.88
CA GLU A 204 8.05 9.63 -1.74
C GLU A 204 7.22 9.29 -0.48
N PRO A 205 7.65 8.31 0.34
CA PRO A 205 6.98 7.99 1.59
C PRO A 205 7.33 9.01 2.67
N VAL A 206 6.30 9.53 3.34
CA VAL A 206 6.43 10.51 4.41
C VAL A 206 5.73 9.99 5.66
N MET A 207 6.50 9.75 6.73
CA MET A 207 5.94 9.50 8.06
C MET A 207 5.25 10.77 8.55
N LYS A 208 3.94 10.73 8.75
CA LYS A 208 3.16 11.91 9.15
C LYS A 208 3.14 12.06 10.67
N PHE A 209 2.82 10.99 11.38
CA PHE A 209 2.83 10.92 12.85
C PHE A 209 2.57 9.49 13.31
N ILE A 210 2.84 9.24 14.60
CA ILE A 210 2.49 7.99 15.29
C ILE A 210 1.25 8.22 16.15
N ILE A 211 0.33 7.25 16.12
CA ILE A 211 -0.84 7.16 16.96
C ILE A 211 -0.59 6.10 18.04
N PRO A 212 -0.70 6.45 19.33
CA PRO A 212 -0.59 5.47 20.41
C PRO A 212 -1.61 4.34 20.25
N GLY A 213 -1.20 3.09 20.43
CA GLY A 213 -2.10 1.93 20.27
C GLY A 213 -3.34 2.01 21.16
N LYS A 214 -3.24 2.65 22.34
CA LYS A 214 -4.38 2.89 23.25
C LYS A 214 -5.52 3.73 22.66
N ALA A 215 -5.30 4.42 21.54
CA ALA A 215 -6.34 5.18 20.84
C ALA A 215 -7.30 4.31 20.01
N PHE A 216 -6.93 3.04 19.79
CA PHE A 216 -7.73 2.10 19.03
C PHE A 216 -8.49 1.13 19.92
N VAL A 217 -9.62 0.63 19.43
CA VAL A 217 -10.46 -0.37 20.10
C VAL A 217 -10.74 -1.54 19.17
N PRO A 218 -10.33 -2.77 19.53
CA PRO A 218 -9.46 -3.13 20.65
C PRO A 218 -8.07 -2.50 20.47
N LYS A 219 -7.34 -2.38 21.58
CA LYS A 219 -5.97 -1.87 21.57
C LYS A 219 -5.05 -2.86 20.83
N PRO A 220 -4.36 -2.47 19.75
CA PRO A 220 -3.28 -3.25 19.16
C PRO A 220 -2.08 -3.32 20.11
N GLN A 221 -1.23 -4.33 19.90
CA GLN A 221 -0.02 -4.54 20.72
C GLN A 221 1.09 -3.52 20.43
N VAL A 222 0.95 -2.75 19.36
CA VAL A 222 1.93 -1.78 18.89
C VAL A 222 1.24 -0.47 18.58
N ASP A 223 2.02 0.60 18.56
CA ASP A 223 1.56 1.87 18.02
C ASP A 223 1.37 1.81 16.50
N VAL A 224 0.68 2.81 15.96
CA VAL A 224 0.28 2.85 14.56
C VAL A 224 0.90 4.07 13.89
N GLY A 225 1.65 3.86 12.82
CA GLY A 225 2.21 4.95 12.01
C GLY A 225 1.28 5.34 10.87
N VAL A 226 1.08 6.65 10.68
CA VAL A 226 0.38 7.20 9.52
C VAL A 226 1.42 7.61 8.48
N VAL A 227 1.34 7.02 7.29
CA VAL A 227 2.26 7.29 6.19
C VAL A 227 1.50 7.87 5.01
N LYS A 228 1.99 8.99 4.48
CA LYS A 228 1.56 9.50 3.18
C LYS A 228 2.54 9.01 2.12
N LEU A 229 2.04 8.36 1.07
CA LEU A 229 2.82 7.94 -0.08
C LEU A 229 2.45 8.83 -1.25
N ILE A 230 3.39 9.67 -1.67
CA ILE A 230 3.20 10.63 -2.76
C ILE A 230 3.82 10.02 -4.02
N PRO A 231 3.05 9.73 -5.08
CA PRO A 231 3.64 9.21 -6.31
C PRO A 231 4.71 10.15 -6.87
N LEU A 232 5.81 9.58 -7.35
CA LEU A 232 6.80 10.36 -8.09
C LEU A 232 6.23 10.71 -9.47
N LYS A 233 6.49 11.94 -9.93
CA LYS A 233 6.09 12.40 -11.28
C LYS A 233 6.60 11.44 -12.36
N GLN A 234 7.86 11.05 -12.22
CA GLN A 234 8.53 10.02 -13.00
C GLN A 234 9.02 8.92 -12.04
N PRO A 235 8.62 7.65 -12.24
CA PRO A 235 9.21 6.53 -11.53
C PRO A 235 10.73 6.49 -11.72
N LYS A 236 11.47 5.95 -10.75
CA LYS A 236 12.93 5.87 -10.82
C LYS A 236 13.45 4.81 -11.82
N THR A 237 12.57 4.04 -12.43
CA THR A 237 12.91 2.97 -13.38
C THR A 237 11.75 2.71 -14.34
N GLN A 238 12.08 2.20 -15.53
CA GLN A 238 11.15 1.69 -16.54
C GLN A 238 11.13 0.15 -16.59
N LEU A 239 11.92 -0.52 -15.75
CA LEU A 239 11.94 -1.98 -15.67
C LEU A 239 10.57 -2.53 -15.24
N PRO A 240 10.19 -3.73 -15.70
CA PRO A 240 8.98 -4.40 -15.24
C PRO A 240 8.96 -4.54 -13.70
N PHE A 241 7.82 -4.23 -13.09
CA PHE A 241 7.66 -4.28 -11.64
C PHE A 241 8.08 -5.64 -11.05
N SER A 242 7.67 -6.74 -11.68
CA SER A 242 7.98 -8.11 -11.25
C SER A 242 9.48 -8.39 -11.20
N LEU A 243 10.24 -7.88 -12.16
CA LEU A 243 11.69 -8.02 -12.22
C LEU A 243 12.35 -7.25 -11.07
N VAL A 244 11.96 -5.99 -10.89
CA VAL A 244 12.48 -5.14 -9.81
C VAL A 244 12.15 -5.74 -8.45
N GLU A 245 10.90 -6.16 -8.23
CA GLU A 245 10.49 -6.79 -6.99
C GLU A 245 11.28 -8.08 -6.73
N ARG A 246 11.49 -8.91 -7.75
CA ARG A 246 12.30 -10.13 -7.65
C ARG A 246 13.73 -9.81 -7.21
N VAL A 247 14.41 -8.90 -7.91
CA VAL A 247 15.80 -8.53 -7.58
C VAL A 247 15.89 -7.98 -6.16
N VAL A 248 15.05 -7.01 -5.79
CA VAL A 248 15.05 -6.41 -4.45
C VAL A 248 14.72 -7.44 -3.37
N ARG A 249 13.78 -8.36 -3.63
CA ARG A 249 13.44 -9.45 -2.69
C ARG A 249 14.65 -10.35 -2.42
N HIS A 250 15.45 -10.67 -3.43
CA HIS A 250 16.64 -11.49 -3.29
C HIS A 250 17.77 -10.73 -2.57
N ILE A 251 18.02 -9.46 -2.92
CA ILE A 251 18.99 -8.59 -2.21
C ILE A 251 18.73 -8.56 -0.70
N PHE A 252 17.46 -8.45 -0.29
CA PHE A 252 17.08 -8.36 1.12
C PHE A 252 16.79 -9.71 1.80
N SER A 253 17.01 -10.83 1.12
CA SER A 253 16.76 -12.17 1.68
C SER A 253 17.76 -12.56 2.78
N MET A 254 18.97 -11.98 2.78
CA MET A 254 20.05 -12.29 3.72
C MET A 254 20.64 -11.02 4.36
N ARG A 255 19.82 -10.30 5.16
CA ARG A 255 20.18 -9.00 5.77
C ARG A 255 21.51 -9.02 6.54
N GLN A 256 21.82 -10.13 7.22
CA GLN A 256 23.04 -10.28 8.05
C GLN A 256 24.28 -10.73 7.26
N LYS A 257 24.23 -10.74 5.92
CA LYS A 257 25.36 -11.04 5.03
C LYS A 257 25.60 -9.85 4.07
N TYR A 258 26.66 -9.92 3.27
CA TYR A 258 26.84 -8.97 2.18
C TYR A 258 25.78 -9.18 1.10
N CYS A 259 25.34 -8.09 0.46
CA CYS A 259 24.23 -8.07 -0.49
C CYS A 259 24.44 -9.04 -1.65
N ARG A 260 25.69 -9.30 -2.08
CA ARG A 260 26.02 -10.31 -3.07
C ARG A 260 25.52 -11.71 -2.72
N ARG A 261 25.48 -12.07 -1.44
CA ARG A 261 24.98 -13.39 -1.00
C ARG A 261 23.47 -13.51 -1.21
N GLY A 262 22.72 -12.45 -0.91
CA GLY A 262 21.29 -12.39 -1.19
C GLY A 262 21.01 -12.33 -2.70
N TYR A 263 21.66 -11.41 -3.41
CA TYR A 263 21.52 -11.25 -4.86
C TYR A 263 21.86 -12.52 -5.64
N GLY A 264 22.96 -13.22 -5.30
CA GLY A 264 23.38 -14.44 -5.97
C GLY A 264 22.36 -15.59 -5.90
N THR A 265 21.38 -15.53 -4.99
CA THR A 265 20.25 -16.48 -5.00
C THR A 265 19.30 -16.28 -6.20
N LEU A 266 19.48 -15.25 -7.03
CA LEU A 266 18.82 -15.13 -8.33
C LEU A 266 19.40 -16.09 -9.37
N LEU A 267 20.59 -16.63 -9.12
CA LEU A 267 21.40 -17.34 -10.10
C LEU A 267 21.53 -18.82 -9.72
N PRO A 268 21.56 -19.73 -10.70
CA PRO A 268 21.82 -21.16 -10.47
C PRO A 268 23.14 -21.40 -9.72
N PRO A 269 23.28 -22.49 -8.95
CA PRO A 269 24.48 -22.75 -8.15
C PRO A 269 25.78 -22.74 -8.95
N ASP A 270 25.79 -23.32 -10.15
CA ASP A 270 27.01 -23.61 -10.92
C ASP A 270 27.73 -22.35 -11.40
N SER A 271 26.98 -21.30 -11.77
CA SER A 271 27.53 -20.02 -12.23
C SER A 271 27.41 -18.89 -11.19
N ARG A 272 26.92 -19.20 -9.98
CA ARG A 272 26.47 -18.18 -9.03
C ARG A 272 27.54 -17.16 -8.68
N GLU A 273 28.74 -17.61 -8.28
CA GLU A 273 29.76 -16.71 -7.74
C GLU A 273 30.34 -15.81 -8.82
N GLU A 274 30.75 -16.39 -9.95
CA GLU A 274 31.28 -15.66 -11.10
C GLU A 274 30.26 -14.68 -11.67
N THR A 275 29.04 -15.14 -11.99
CA THR A 275 27.99 -14.29 -12.54
C THR A 275 27.61 -13.19 -11.54
N THR A 276 27.53 -13.48 -10.23
CA THR A 276 27.28 -12.43 -9.23
C THR A 276 28.35 -11.36 -9.30
N GLN A 277 29.63 -11.74 -9.33
CA GLN A 277 30.73 -10.78 -9.40
C GLN A 277 30.65 -9.92 -10.67
N THR A 278 30.43 -10.54 -11.83
CA THR A 278 30.28 -9.85 -13.12
C THR A 278 29.13 -8.85 -13.11
N LEU A 279 27.96 -9.23 -12.58
CA LEU A 279 26.79 -8.35 -12.53
C LEU A 279 26.98 -7.18 -11.55
N PHE A 280 27.68 -7.38 -10.42
CA PHE A 280 28.02 -6.28 -9.51
C PHE A 280 29.01 -5.29 -10.13
N GLN A 281 29.99 -5.78 -10.90
CA GLN A 281 30.91 -4.93 -11.67
C GLN A 281 30.16 -4.14 -12.74
N ARG A 282 29.30 -4.80 -13.54
CA ARG A 282 28.47 -4.15 -14.58
C ARG A 282 27.54 -3.08 -13.99
N ALA A 283 26.95 -3.36 -12.81
CA ALA A 283 26.11 -2.41 -12.10
C ALA A 283 26.90 -1.30 -11.37
N ASP A 284 28.24 -1.38 -11.33
CA ASP A 284 29.12 -0.52 -10.53
C ASP A 284 28.63 -0.43 -9.06
N VAL A 285 28.42 -1.59 -8.44
CA VAL A 285 28.01 -1.70 -7.04
C VAL A 285 29.05 -2.49 -6.29
N ARG A 286 29.44 -2.01 -5.10
CA ARG A 286 30.32 -2.75 -4.20
C ARG A 286 29.58 -3.95 -3.61
N ASP A 287 30.05 -5.14 -3.94
CA ASP A 287 29.45 -6.44 -3.60
C ASP A 287 29.54 -6.81 -2.10
N THR A 288 30.42 -6.12 -1.37
CA THR A 288 30.63 -6.23 0.09
C THR A 288 29.78 -5.26 0.91
N LEU A 289 28.90 -4.47 0.29
CA LEU A 289 27.88 -3.73 1.04
C LEU A 289 26.87 -4.68 1.68
N ARG A 290 26.32 -4.33 2.83
CA ARG A 290 25.12 -4.95 3.40
C ARG A 290 23.89 -4.47 2.64
N SER A 291 22.82 -5.27 2.62
CA SER A 291 21.59 -4.94 1.88
C SER A 291 20.98 -3.58 2.31
N PHE A 292 21.09 -3.21 3.58
CA PHE A 292 20.57 -1.92 4.08
C PHE A 292 21.42 -0.71 3.71
N GLU A 293 22.66 -0.91 3.24
CA GLU A 293 23.54 0.16 2.75
C GLU A 293 23.28 0.47 1.27
N LEU A 294 22.52 -0.37 0.57
CA LEU A 294 22.18 -0.12 -0.83
C LEU A 294 21.14 1.00 -0.97
N SER A 295 21.52 1.99 -1.77
CA SER A 295 20.63 3.04 -2.25
C SER A 295 19.64 2.50 -3.30
N VAL A 296 18.55 3.24 -3.54
CA VAL A 296 17.60 2.88 -4.61
C VAL A 296 18.29 2.83 -5.98
N PRO A 297 19.11 3.82 -6.40
CA PRO A 297 19.84 3.73 -7.66
C PRO A 297 20.73 2.49 -7.78
N GLN A 298 21.42 2.08 -6.71
CA GLN A 298 22.25 0.86 -6.74
C GLN A 298 21.41 -0.40 -6.89
N CYS A 299 20.28 -0.51 -6.19
CA CYS A 299 19.34 -1.62 -6.39
C CYS A 299 18.80 -1.67 -7.83
N LEU A 300 18.54 -0.51 -8.44
CA LEU A 300 18.04 -0.43 -9.81
C LEU A 300 19.11 -0.80 -10.84
N ARG A 301 20.36 -0.34 -10.69
CA ARG A 301 21.48 -0.78 -11.56
C ARG A 301 21.71 -2.29 -11.49
N LEU A 302 21.58 -2.90 -10.31
CA LEU A 302 21.61 -4.35 -10.16
C LEU A 302 20.43 -5.02 -10.89
N ALA A 303 19.26 -4.41 -10.89
CA ALA A 303 18.10 -4.91 -11.62
C ALA A 303 18.27 -4.77 -13.15
N ASP A 304 18.86 -3.66 -13.62
CA ASP A 304 19.20 -3.47 -15.03
C ASP A 304 20.24 -4.52 -15.49
N ALA A 305 21.32 -4.72 -14.73
CA ALA A 305 22.32 -5.75 -15.03
C ALA A 305 21.71 -7.16 -15.06
N TYR A 306 20.81 -7.48 -14.11
CA TYR A 306 20.07 -8.75 -14.14
C TYR A 306 19.16 -8.86 -15.36
N ALA A 307 18.44 -7.80 -15.71
CA ALA A 307 17.53 -7.78 -16.85
C ALA A 307 18.24 -8.00 -18.19
N GLU A 308 19.45 -7.46 -18.34
CA GLU A 308 20.29 -7.69 -19.50
C GLU A 308 20.83 -9.13 -19.52
N TYR A 309 21.27 -9.63 -18.36
CA TYR A 309 21.78 -11.00 -18.24
C TYR A 309 20.75 -12.06 -18.60
N ILE A 310 19.50 -11.94 -18.13
CA ILE A 310 18.46 -12.92 -18.44
C ILE A 310 17.96 -12.84 -19.89
N LYS A 311 18.19 -11.73 -20.61
CA LYS A 311 17.92 -11.68 -22.06
C LYS A 311 18.91 -12.55 -22.84
N GLU A 312 20.15 -12.60 -22.36
CA GLU A 312 21.21 -13.44 -22.91
C GLU A 312 21.11 -14.90 -22.41
N HIS A 313 20.50 -15.10 -21.24
CA HIS A 313 20.37 -16.40 -20.55
C HIS A 313 18.92 -16.64 -20.07
N PRO A 314 17.95 -16.87 -20.98
CA PRO A 314 16.53 -16.98 -20.63
C PRO A 314 16.20 -18.09 -19.62
N GLU A 315 17.00 -19.15 -19.59
CA GLU A 315 16.88 -20.26 -18.63
C GLU A 315 17.02 -19.82 -17.17
N VAL A 316 17.76 -18.74 -16.92
CA VAL A 316 17.94 -18.18 -15.58
C VAL A 316 16.67 -17.49 -15.08
N GLU A 317 15.82 -16.95 -15.97
CA GLU A 317 14.58 -16.31 -15.57
C GLU A 317 13.63 -17.28 -14.85
N ALA A 318 13.61 -18.54 -15.25
CA ALA A 318 12.79 -19.59 -14.62
C ALA A 318 13.36 -20.11 -13.29
N TYR A 319 14.61 -19.78 -12.93
CA TYR A 319 15.26 -20.32 -11.74
C TYR A 319 14.60 -19.86 -10.43
N ASP A 320 14.14 -20.80 -9.60
CA ASP A 320 13.62 -20.51 -8.26
C ASP A 320 14.51 -21.13 -7.16
N TYR A 321 15.24 -20.28 -6.45
CA TYR A 321 16.06 -20.66 -5.30
C TYR A 321 15.28 -21.33 -4.16
N ARG A 322 13.98 -21.02 -4.03
CA ARG A 322 13.09 -21.63 -3.04
C ARG A 322 12.26 -22.79 -3.62
N GLY A 323 12.43 -23.09 -4.90
CA GLY A 323 11.80 -24.22 -5.55
C GLY A 323 12.34 -25.56 -4.98
N PRO A 324 11.66 -26.68 -5.28
CA PRO A 324 12.15 -27.99 -4.91
C PRO A 324 13.55 -28.21 -5.51
N LYS A 325 14.51 -28.59 -4.67
CA LYS A 325 15.92 -28.78 -5.08
C LYS A 325 16.16 -29.98 -6.00
N ASN A 326 15.15 -30.83 -6.18
CA ASN A 326 15.07 -31.94 -7.13
C ASN A 326 13.60 -32.12 -7.50
N PRO A 327 13.09 -31.57 -8.61
CA PRO A 327 11.95 -32.18 -9.27
C PRO A 327 12.46 -33.50 -9.87
N ASP A 328 11.91 -34.62 -9.42
CA ASP A 328 12.10 -35.97 -9.97
C ASP A 328 13.42 -36.71 -9.68
N VAL A 329 13.49 -37.35 -8.50
CA VAL A 329 14.29 -38.59 -8.32
C VAL A 329 13.42 -39.76 -7.80
N SER A 330 12.10 -39.59 -7.63
CA SER A 330 11.24 -40.64 -7.08
C SER A 330 10.41 -41.43 -8.11
N GLY A 331 10.86 -41.53 -9.37
CA GLY A 331 10.09 -42.19 -10.44
C GLY A 331 10.75 -43.38 -11.16
N ALA A 332 12.06 -43.62 -11.01
CA ALA A 332 12.80 -44.51 -11.93
C ALA A 332 13.35 -45.80 -11.31
N ALA A 333 12.86 -46.24 -10.14
CA ALA A 333 13.32 -47.48 -9.50
C ALA A 333 12.16 -48.44 -9.15
N ALA A 334 11.31 -48.74 -10.13
CA ALA A 334 10.34 -49.83 -10.04
C ALA A 334 9.99 -50.38 -11.43
N ALA A 335 11.01 -50.76 -12.21
CA ALA A 335 10.83 -51.56 -13.42
C ALA A 335 12.18 -52.17 -13.83
N SER A 336 12.62 -53.21 -13.13
CA SER A 336 13.61 -54.15 -13.67
C SER A 336 13.42 -55.51 -13.01
N SER A 337 13.00 -56.45 -13.86
CA SER A 337 13.12 -57.92 -13.79
C SER A 337 12.58 -58.65 -12.57
#